data_AF-A0A1M6NVZ5-F1
#
_entry.id   AF-A0A1M6NVZ5-F1
#
_cell.length_a   1.000
_cell.length_b   1.000
_cell.length_c   1.000
_cell.angle_alpha   90.00
_cell.angle_beta   90.00
_cell.angle_gamma   90.00
#
_symmetry.space_group_name_H-M   'P 1'
#
loop_
_entity.id
_entity.type
_entity.pdbx_description
1 polymer ?
#
loop_
_entity_poly.entity_id
_entity_poly.type
_entity_poly.pdbx_seq_one_letter_code
_entity_poly.pdbx_strand_id
1 'polypeptide(L)' 'MMIPVVFNDGRERNATRDELQYLIVTKQIMSFKRTAGWVIVGRDKMRTKSKSRHVKKDRRKHTIYPQGYWY' A
#
# COMPACT_ATOMS: atom_id res chain seq x y z
N MET A 1 -16.31 10.63 -6.42
CA MET A 1 -16.39 9.16 -6.48
C MET A 1 -16.64 8.64 -5.07
N MET A 2 -17.59 7.72 -4.90
CA MET A 2 -17.80 7.04 -3.62
C MET A 2 -16.95 5.78 -3.55
N ILE A 3 -16.40 5.51 -2.37
CA ILE A 3 -15.47 4.42 -2.11
C ILE A 3 -16.10 3.46 -1.10
N PRO A 4 -16.30 2.19 -1.45
CA PRO A 4 -16.75 1.18 -0.50
C PRO A 4 -15.72 0.97 0.61
N VAL A 5 -16.18 1.02 1.86
CA VAL A 5 -15.38 0.78 3.06
C VAL A 5 -16.06 -0.26 3.95
N VAL A 6 -15.24 -1.04 4.65
CA VAL A 6 -15.65 -2.01 5.68
C VAL A 6 -15.17 -1.48 7.02
N PHE A 7 -16.10 -1.25 7.95
CA PHE A 7 -15.81 -0.84 9.32
C PHE A 7 -15.26 -1.99 10.15
N ASN A 8 -14.68 -1.67 11.31
CA ASN A 8 -14.22 -2.67 12.27
C ASN A 8 -15.32 -3.61 12.75
N ASP A 9 -16.58 -3.15 12.72
CA ASP A 9 -17.75 -3.95 13.07
C ASP A 9 -18.28 -4.81 11.90
N GLY A 10 -17.54 -4.89 10.79
CA GLY A 10 -17.91 -5.62 9.59
C GLY A 10 -18.98 -4.95 8.72
N ARG A 11 -19.51 -3.78 9.13
CA ARG A 11 -20.48 -3.03 8.34
C ARG A 11 -19.84 -2.43 7.10
N GLU A 12 -20.55 -2.48 5.98
CA GLU A 12 -20.13 -1.83 4.73
C GLU A 12 -20.84 -0.50 4.53
N ARG A 13 -20.11 0.52 4.07
CA ARG A 13 -20.67 1.82 3.67
C ARG A 13 -19.87 2.40 2.52
N ASN A 14 -20.49 3.30 1.76
CA ASN A 14 -19.80 4.15 0.82
C ASN A 14 -19.33 5.45 1.52
N ALA A 15 -18.05 5.77 1.39
CA ALA A 15 -17.44 6.99 1.90
C ALA A 15 -16.93 7.87 0.75
N THR A 16 -16.95 9.18 0.93
CA THR A 16 -16.23 10.12 0.06
C THR A 16 -14.72 10.03 0.29
N ARG A 17 -13.93 10.69 -0.56
CA ARG A 17 -12.47 10.71 -0.42
C ARG A 17 -12.02 11.33 0.90
N ASP A 18 -12.66 12.41 1.32
CA ASP A 18 -12.30 13.14 2.54
C ASP A 18 -12.71 12.36 3.79
N GLU A 19 -13.92 11.78 3.78
CA GLU A 19 -14.36 10.86 4.83
C GLU A 19 -13.44 9.63 4.93
N LEU A 20 -13.05 9.03 3.80
CA LEU A 20 -12.14 7.89 3.80
C LEU A 20 -10.80 8.26 4.46
N GLN A 21 -10.24 9.41 4.13
CA GLN A 21 -8.99 9.88 4.75
C GLN A 21 -9.14 10.02 6.27
N TYR A 22 -10.26 10.59 6.72
CA TYR A 22 -10.59 10.68 8.13
C TYR A 22 -10.69 9.30 8.79
N LEU A 23 -11.48 8.38 8.21
CA LEU A 23 -11.69 7.01 8.70
C LEU A 23 -10.39 6.20 8.80
N ILE A 24 -9.46 6.42 7.86
CA ILE A 24 -8.13 5.82 7.87
C ILE A 24 -7.31 6.35 9.05
N VAL A 25 -7.28 7.67 9.23
CA VAL A 25 -6.50 8.33 10.31
C VAL A 25 -7.06 7.94 11.68
N THR A 26 -8.37 7.88 11.82
CA THR A 26 -9.05 7.45 13.06
C THR A 26 -9.10 5.93 13.23
N LYS A 27 -8.61 5.15 12.26
CA LYS A 27 -8.57 3.68 12.27
C LYS A 27 -9.94 3.03 12.50
N GLN A 28 -11.00 3.66 11.99
CA GLN A 28 -12.38 3.16 12.15
C GLN A 28 -12.78 2.11 11.10
N ILE A 29 -11.95 1.91 10.08
CA ILE A 29 -12.20 0.95 8.99
C ILE A 29 -11.10 -0.12 8.90
N MET A 30 -11.50 -1.33 8.52
CA MET A 30 -10.61 -2.46 8.26
C MET A 30 -10.10 -2.46 6.83
N SER A 31 -10.97 -2.17 5.86
CA SER A 31 -10.60 -2.21 4.45
C SER A 31 -11.42 -1.27 3.60
N PHE A 32 -10.89 -0.91 2.44
CA PHE A 32 -11.62 -0.10 1.44
C PHE A 32 -11.29 -0.55 0.02
N LYS A 33 -12.23 -0.35 -0.91
CA LYS A 33 -12.10 -0.78 -2.30
C LYS A 33 -11.44 0.29 -3.16
N ARG A 34 -10.43 -0.09 -3.93
CA ARG A 34 -9.80 0.74 -4.98
C ARG A 34 -10.02 0.06 -6.32
N THR A 35 -9.57 0.72 -7.39
CA THR A 35 -9.56 0.15 -8.74
C THR A 35 -8.81 -1.18 -8.82
N ALA A 36 -7.73 -1.35 -8.02
CA ALA A 36 -6.93 -2.58 -7.98
C ALA A 36 -7.49 -3.69 -7.07
N GLY A 37 -8.58 -3.43 -6.33
CA GLY A 37 -9.14 -4.36 -5.34
C GLY A 37 -9.23 -3.78 -3.93
N TRP A 38 -9.42 -4.67 -2.94
CA TRP A 38 -9.53 -4.31 -1.53
C TRP A 38 -8.16 -4.05 -0.91
N VAL A 39 -8.07 -2.97 -0.13
CA VAL A 39 -6.87 -2.59 0.64
C VAL A 39 -7.17 -2.74 2.12
N ILE A 40 -6.31 -3.46 2.85
CA ILE A 40 -6.48 -3.68 4.29
C ILE A 40 -5.70 -2.62 5.06
N VAL A 41 -6.40 -1.79 5.81
CA VAL A 41 -5.82 -0.72 6.63
C VAL A 41 -4.93 -1.34 7.72
N GLY A 42 -3.72 -0.82 7.85
CA GLY A 42 -2.74 -1.29 8.85
C GLY A 42 -1.87 -2.48 8.41
N ARG A 43 -2.27 -3.26 7.40
CA ARG A 43 -1.41 -4.28 6.75
C ARG A 43 -0.79 -3.77 5.48
N ASP A 44 -1.60 -3.12 4.64
CA ASP A 44 -1.08 -2.43 3.48
C ASP A 44 -0.42 -1.13 3.93
N LYS A 45 0.88 -0.99 3.62
CA LYS A 45 1.59 0.28 3.77
C LYS A 45 0.91 1.29 2.87
N MET A 46 -0.02 2.07 3.42
CA MET A 46 -0.51 3.27 2.75
C MET A 46 0.71 4.09 2.40
N ARG A 47 0.89 4.39 1.10
CA ARG A 47 2.01 5.18 0.58
C ARG A 47 2.18 6.41 1.45
N THR A 48 3.06 6.30 2.43
CA THR A 48 3.34 7.36 3.36
C THR A 48 4.11 8.35 2.51
N LYS A 49 3.45 9.44 2.10
CA LYS A 49 4.15 10.62 1.59
C LYS A 49 4.88 11.25 2.78
N SER A 50 5.91 10.56 3.25
CA SER A 50 6.80 11.00 4.31
C SER A 50 8.20 10.62 3.86
N LYS A 51 8.88 11.64 3.32
CA LYS A 51 10.33 11.84 3.28
C LYS A 51 11.15 10.75 4.00
N SER A 52 11.32 9.61 3.37
CA SER A 52 12.41 8.70 3.70
C SER A 52 13.12 8.44 2.39
N ARG A 53 14.37 8.92 2.32
CA ARG A 53 15.36 8.53 1.33
C ARG A 53 15.28 7.02 1.18
N HIS A 54 14.58 6.57 0.16
CA HIS A 54 14.79 5.23 -0.33
C HIS A 54 16.19 5.24 -0.91
N VAL A 55 17.17 4.89 -0.09
CA VAL A 55 18.35 4.20 -0.60
C VAL A 55 17.79 2.91 -1.20
N LYS A 56 17.36 3.01 -2.46
CA LYS A 56 17.06 1.86 -3.29
C LYS A 56 18.38 1.13 -3.43
N LYS A 57 18.64 0.17 -2.55
CA LYS A 57 19.58 -0.89 -2.88
C LYS A 57 18.85 -1.71 -3.92
N ASP A 58 19.09 -1.35 -5.17
CA ASP A 58 18.57 -1.99 -6.36
C ASP A 58 18.84 -3.49 -6.25
N ARG A 59 17.79 -4.29 -5.99
CA ARG A 59 17.88 -5.75 -5.90
C ARG A 59 17.78 -6.41 -7.28
N ARG A 60 17.82 -5.64 -8.38
CA ARG A 60 17.96 -6.16 -9.74
C ARG A 60 19.39 -6.01 -10.24
N LYS A 61 20.34 -6.63 -9.54
CA LYS A 61 21.59 -7.05 -10.16
C LYS A 61 21.63 -8.56 -10.16
N HIS A 62 21.02 -9.14 -11.20
CA HIS A 62 21.36 -10.48 -11.64
C HIS A 62 22.71 -10.36 -12.36
N THR A 63 23.81 -10.30 -11.62
CA THR A 63 25.15 -10.44 -12.21
C THR A 63 25.35 -11.92 -12.54
N ILE A 64 24.88 -12.32 -13.72
CA ILE A 64 25.39 -13.51 -14.39
C ILE A 64 26.63 -13.05 -15.15
N TYR A 65 27.78 -13.13 -14.50
CA TYR A 65 29.04 -13.21 -15.22
C TYR A 65 29.76 -14.44 -14.70
N PRO A 66 29.86 -15.53 -15.49
CA PRO A 66 30.66 -16.67 -15.10
C PRO A 66 32.13 -16.26 -15.05
N GLN A 67 32.76 -16.77 -14.01
CA GLN A 67 34.14 -16.58 -13.62
C GLN A 67 35.06 -17.32 -14.61
N GLY A 68 36.05 -16.62 -15.15
CA GLY A 68 37.31 -17.23 -15.60
C GLY A 68 37.41 -17.61 -17.07
N TYR A 69 38.22 -16.85 -17.82
CA TYR A 69 39.09 -17.42 -18.85
C TYR A 69 40.49 -16.82 -18.66
N TRP A 70 41.40 -17.68 -18.20
CA TRP A 70 42.84 -17.52 -18.34
C TRP A 70 43.24 -17.93 -19.76
N TYR A 71 44.05 -17.12 -20.43
CA TYR A 71 45.28 -17.52 -21.13
C TYR A 71 46.11 -16.29 -21.48
#